data_AF-A0A8J5GT98-F1
#
_entry.id   AF-A0A8J5GT98-F1
#
_cell.length_a   1.000
_cell.length_b   1.000
_cell.length_c   1.000
_cell.angle_alpha   90.00
_cell.angle_beta   90.00
_cell.angle_gamma   90.00
#
_symmetry.space_group_name_H-M   'P 1'
#
loop_
_entity.id
_entity.type
_entity.pdbx_description
1 polymer ?
#
loop_
_entity_poly.entity_id
_entity_poly.type
_entity_poly.pdbx_seq_one_letter_code
_entity_poly.pdbx_strand_id
1 'polypeptide(L)'
;MQVITYFFYKNLTFTLTQFWFTFHTGFSGQRFYDDWFQSLYNVNFTALPVIILGLFDKDVSASLAKKYPHLYQEGITNTYFKLGVVAVWDFFAFYQSLIFYYFTTTASENGHNSSAKIFGLWDVSTMAFTCVVVTVNLRLLMACNSVTRWHRLSILGSILAWFVFILYTLE
;
A
#
# COMPACT_ATOMS: atom_id res chain seq x y z
N MET A 1 12.52 -2.37 -11.69
CA MET A 1 12.04 -3.74 -11.34
C MET A 1 11.33 -3.79 -9.99
N GLN A 2 11.80 -3.04 -8.97
CA GLN A 2 11.14 -2.93 -7.65
C GLN A 2 9.68 -2.45 -7.70
N VAL A 3 9.30 -1.72 -8.75
CA VAL A 3 7.93 -1.23 -8.96
C VAL A 3 6.92 -2.38 -9.12
N ILE A 4 7.31 -3.48 -9.77
CA ILE A 4 6.41 -4.62 -10.02
C ILE A 4 6.17 -5.39 -8.72
N THR A 5 7.22 -5.70 -7.96
CA THR A 5 7.09 -6.38 -6.66
C THR A 5 6.32 -5.53 -5.65
N TYR A 6 6.56 -4.22 -5.63
CA TYR A 6 5.75 -3.29 -4.84
C TYR A 6 4.28 -3.25 -5.29
N PHE A 7 4.03 -3.33 -6.60
CA PHE A 7 2.67 -3.40 -7.12
C PHE A 7 1.94 -4.67 -6.65
N PHE A 8 2.60 -5.83 -6.68
CA PHE A 8 2.01 -7.05 -6.13
C PHE A 8 1.78 -6.93 -4.63
N TYR A 9 2.80 -6.51 -3.89
CA TYR A 9 2.76 -6.34 -2.43
C TYR A 9 1.56 -5.50 -1.97
N LYS A 10 1.34 -4.32 -2.56
CA LYS A 10 0.27 -3.41 -2.13
C LYS A 10 -1.12 -4.00 -2.41
N ASN A 11 -1.34 -4.53 -3.63
CA ASN A 11 -2.62 -5.09 -4.03
C ASN A 11 -2.95 -6.33 -3.18
N LEU A 12 -1.95 -7.18 -2.96
CA LEU A 12 -2.11 -8.38 -2.14
C LEU A 12 -2.41 -8.02 -0.68
N THR A 13 -1.72 -7.02 -0.10
CA THR A 13 -2.03 -6.52 1.27
C THR A 13 -3.47 -6.03 1.36
N PHE A 14 -3.93 -5.24 0.39
CA PHE A 14 -5.29 -4.70 0.35
C PHE A 14 -6.34 -5.81 0.25
N THR A 15 -6.19 -6.72 -0.72
CA THR A 15 -7.13 -7.83 -0.94
C THR A 15 -7.15 -8.81 0.22
N LEU A 16 -5.99 -9.15 0.80
CA LEU A 16 -5.93 -10.05 1.95
C LEU A 16 -6.62 -9.46 3.18
N THR A 17 -6.56 -8.14 3.38
CA THR A 17 -7.27 -7.50 4.50
C THR A 17 -8.79 -7.71 4.40
N GLN A 18 -9.36 -7.63 3.19
CA GLN A 18 -10.78 -7.99 2.95
C GLN A 18 -11.05 -9.50 3.08
N PHE A 19 -10.09 -10.32 2.67
CA PHE A 19 -10.18 -11.78 2.78
C PHE A 19 -10.31 -12.23 4.24
N TRP A 20 -9.53 -11.64 5.16
CA TRP A 20 -9.65 -11.92 6.60
C TRP A 20 -11.03 -11.60 7.16
N PHE A 21 -11.63 -10.48 6.73
CA PHE A 21 -12.99 -10.11 7.12
C PHE A 21 -14.04 -11.11 6.61
N THR A 22 -13.84 -11.68 5.43
CA THR A 22 -14.76 -12.67 4.85
C THR A 22 -14.86 -13.92 5.72
N PHE A 23 -13.76 -14.36 6.35
CA PHE A 23 -13.81 -15.48 7.30
C PHE A 23 -14.63 -15.14 8.55
N HIS A 24 -14.48 -13.92 9.07
CA HIS A 24 -15.21 -13.49 10.27
C HIS A 24 -16.71 -13.42 10.02
N THR A 25 -17.12 -12.99 8.82
CA THR A 25 -18.54 -12.88 8.43
C THR A 25 -19.14 -14.19 7.90
N GLY A 26 -18.40 -15.31 7.97
CA GLY A 26 -18.89 -16.63 7.55
C GLY A 26 -19.18 -16.72 6.05
N PHE A 27 -18.41 -16.01 5.21
CA PHE A 27 -18.57 -15.95 3.76
C PHE A 27 -19.92 -15.38 3.28
N SER A 28 -20.52 -14.47 4.05
CA SER A 28 -21.79 -13.82 3.70
C SER A 28 -21.73 -12.92 2.44
N GLY A 29 -20.53 -12.65 1.92
CA GLY A 29 -20.32 -11.73 0.79
C GLY A 29 -20.35 -10.26 1.17
N GLN A 30 -20.39 -9.93 2.47
CA GLN A 30 -20.35 -8.56 2.95
C GLN A 30 -19.01 -7.91 2.61
N ARG A 31 -19.07 -6.74 1.96
CA ARG A 31 -17.87 -5.96 1.63
C ARG A 31 -17.31 -5.31 2.89
N PHE A 32 -16.00 -5.48 3.09
CA PHE A 32 -15.30 -4.80 4.18
C PHE A 32 -15.05 -3.32 3.84
N TYR A 33 -14.55 -3.04 2.63
CA TYR A 33 -14.32 -1.66 2.18
C TYR A 33 -15.48 -1.17 1.32
N ASP A 34 -15.72 0.14 1.38
CA ASP A 34 -16.65 0.83 0.48
C ASP A 34 -16.12 0.80 -0.95
N ASP A 35 -17.02 0.87 -1.93
CA ASP A 35 -16.71 0.94 -3.35
C ASP A 35 -15.86 2.18 -3.67
N TRP A 36 -16.10 3.28 -2.96
CA TRP A 36 -15.27 4.48 -3.07
C TRP A 36 -13.85 4.24 -2.58
N PHE A 37 -13.66 3.51 -1.49
CA PHE A 37 -12.31 3.19 -0.98
C PHE A 37 -11.56 2.29 -1.95
N GLN A 38 -12.23 1.31 -2.55
CA GLN A 38 -11.62 0.44 -3.55
C GLN A 38 -11.24 1.20 -4.83
N SER A 39 -12.09 2.13 -5.28
CA SER A 39 -11.80 2.99 -6.42
C SER A 39 -10.65 3.97 -6.14
N LEU A 40 -10.66 4.64 -4.99
CA LEU A 40 -9.59 5.53 -4.55
C LEU A 40 -8.27 4.80 -4.38
N TYR A 41 -8.30 3.55 -3.89
CA TYR A 41 -7.09 2.75 -3.77
C TYR A 41 -6.40 2.55 -5.12
N ASN A 42 -7.19 2.25 -6.14
CA ASN A 42 -6.72 2.11 -7.52
C ASN A 42 -6.19 3.45 -8.07
N VAL A 43 -6.89 4.56 -7.88
CA VAL A 43 -6.47 5.85 -8.47
C VAL A 43 -5.26 6.46 -7.75
N ASN A 44 -5.30 6.56 -6.41
CA ASN A 44 -4.27 7.26 -5.63
C ASN A 44 -3.01 6.42 -5.39
N PHE A 45 -3.14 5.11 -5.13
CA PHE A 45 -2.00 4.27 -4.73
C PHE A 45 -1.51 3.35 -5.85
N THR A 46 -2.28 3.13 -6.92
CA THR A 46 -1.84 2.30 -8.05
C THR A 46 -1.36 3.06 -9.28
N ALA A 47 -1.90 4.23 -9.62
CA ALA A 47 -1.46 4.99 -10.78
C ALA A 47 -0.32 5.97 -10.48
N LEU A 48 -0.52 6.93 -9.57
CA LEU A 48 0.40 8.06 -9.37
C LEU A 48 1.82 7.66 -8.91
N PRO A 49 2.00 6.86 -7.85
CA PRO A 49 3.33 6.52 -7.37
C PRO A 49 4.09 5.60 -8.34
N VAL A 50 3.36 4.70 -9.03
CA VAL A 50 3.93 3.79 -10.03
C VAL A 50 4.44 4.55 -11.24
N ILE A 51 3.67 5.55 -11.72
CA ILE A 51 4.09 6.42 -12.83
C ILE A 51 5.31 7.24 -12.43
N ILE A 52 5.30 7.83 -11.23
CA ILE A 52 6.41 8.68 -10.77
C ILE A 52 7.67 7.88 -10.54
N LEU A 53 7.59 6.70 -9.94
CA LEU A 53 8.73 5.77 -9.84
C LEU A 53 9.21 5.34 -11.23
N GLY A 54 8.29 4.94 -12.11
CA GLY A 54 8.65 4.51 -13.47
C GLY A 54 9.37 5.61 -14.28
N LEU A 55 9.01 6.87 -14.09
CA LEU A 55 9.59 8.00 -14.82
C LEU A 55 10.85 8.58 -14.17
N PHE A 56 10.94 8.59 -12.84
CA PHE A 56 11.96 9.33 -12.10
C PHE A 56 12.91 8.46 -11.29
N ASP A 57 12.65 7.17 -11.12
CA ASP A 57 13.55 6.24 -10.44
C ASP A 57 14.68 5.83 -11.41
N LYS A 58 15.74 6.64 -11.41
CA LYS A 58 16.99 6.32 -12.09
C LYS A 58 17.98 5.86 -11.03
N ASP A 59 18.13 4.54 -10.88
CA ASP A 59 19.16 3.94 -10.02
C ASP A 59 20.59 4.41 -10.38
N VAL A 60 20.81 4.77 -11.65
CA VAL A 60 22.11 5.20 -12.18
C VAL A 60 21.91 6.34 -13.19
N SER A 61 22.75 7.38 -13.09
CA SER A 61 22.73 8.45 -14.11
C SER A 61 23.15 7.89 -15.48
N ALA A 62 22.57 8.40 -16.56
CA ALA A 62 22.84 7.89 -17.91
C ALA A 62 24.33 7.91 -18.29
N SER A 63 25.09 8.87 -17.76
CA SER A 63 26.54 8.98 -17.95
C SER A 63 27.31 7.89 -17.21
N LEU A 64 26.89 7.51 -15.99
CA LEU A 64 27.55 6.49 -15.19
C LEU A 64 27.22 5.07 -15.69
N ALA A 65 25.99 4.85 -16.17
CA ALA A 65 25.58 3.60 -16.82
C ALA A 65 26.40 3.32 -18.09
N LYS A 66 26.73 4.36 -18.87
CA LYS A 66 27.57 4.22 -20.06
C LYS A 66 29.04 3.98 -19.74
N LYS A 67 29.51 4.47 -18.58
CA LYS A 67 30.90 4.30 -18.11
C LYS A 67 31.17 2.90 -17.55
N TYR A 68 30.16 2.25 -16.98
CA TYR A 68 30.30 0.92 -16.37
C TYR A 68 29.27 -0.09 -16.94
N PRO A 69 29.56 -0.72 -18.08
CA PRO A 69 28.63 -1.64 -18.75
C PRO A 69 28.32 -2.91 -17.92
N HIS A 70 29.16 -3.25 -16.93
CA HIS A 70 28.93 -4.39 -16.04
C HIS A 70 27.63 -4.25 -15.21
N LEU A 71 27.15 -3.02 -14.97
CA LEU A 71 25.86 -2.78 -14.29
C LEU A 71 24.65 -3.33 -15.08
N TYR A 72 24.80 -3.53 -16.40
CA TYR A 72 23.73 -4.07 -17.25
C TYR A 72 23.61 -5.60 -17.14
N GLN A 73 24.69 -6.30 -16.77
CA GLN A 73 24.68 -7.77 -16.63
C GLN A 73 23.80 -8.24 -15.46
N GLU A 74 23.65 -7.41 -14.42
CA GLU A 74 22.72 -7.64 -13.30
C GLU A 74 21.25 -7.69 -13.75
N GLY A 75 20.90 -6.98 -14.83
CA GLY A 75 19.56 -7.05 -15.42
C GLY A 75 19.32 -8.32 -16.23
N ILE A 76 20.35 -8.77 -16.98
CA ILE A 76 20.29 -9.97 -17.84
C ILE A 76 20.23 -11.26 -17.02
N THR A 77 20.90 -11.29 -15.88
CA THR A 77 20.97 -12.47 -14.99
C THR A 77 19.70 -12.70 -14.16
N ASN A 78 18.65 -11.88 -14.39
CA ASN A 78 17.33 -12.00 -13.76
C ASN A 78 17.38 -12.15 -12.22
N THR A 79 18.37 -11.53 -11.58
CA THR A 79 18.55 -11.60 -10.13
C THR A 79 17.42 -10.89 -9.37
N TYR A 80 16.80 -9.89 -9.99
CA TYR A 80 15.72 -9.09 -9.40
C TYR A 80 14.32 -9.71 -9.48
N PHE A 81 14.05 -10.59 -10.45
CA PHE A 81 12.74 -11.26 -10.61
C PHE A 81 12.87 -12.77 -10.41
N LYS A 82 13.58 -13.17 -9.36
CA LYS A 82 13.51 -14.54 -8.87
C LYS A 82 12.19 -14.71 -8.11
N LEU A 83 11.48 -15.80 -8.38
CA LEU A 83 10.25 -16.19 -7.67
C LEU A 83 10.40 -16.13 -6.15
N GLY A 84 11.59 -16.45 -5.62
CA GLY A 84 11.89 -16.34 -4.19
C GLY A 84 11.81 -14.90 -3.64
N VAL A 85 12.21 -13.89 -4.42
CA VAL A 85 12.10 -12.48 -3.98
C VAL A 85 10.63 -12.08 -3.92
N VAL A 86 9.85 -12.39 -4.96
CA VAL A 86 8.41 -12.12 -4.98
C VAL A 86 7.70 -12.79 -3.81
N ALA A 87 7.99 -14.08 -3.56
CA ALA A 87 7.40 -14.84 -2.45
C ALA A 87 7.71 -14.23 -1.07
N VAL A 88 8.92 -13.70 -0.86
CA VAL A 88 9.25 -12.99 0.40
C VAL A 88 8.41 -11.73 0.55
N TRP A 89 8.26 -10.94 -0.52
CA TRP A 89 7.39 -9.77 -0.50
C TRP A 89 5.93 -10.14 -0.24
N ASP A 90 5.43 -11.20 -0.86
CA ASP A 90 4.06 -11.70 -0.66
C ASP A 90 3.85 -12.20 0.77
N PHE A 91 4.84 -12.87 1.37
CA PHE A 91 4.79 -13.28 2.78
C PHE A 91 4.74 -12.07 3.72
N PHE A 92 5.51 -11.01 3.45
CA PHE A 92 5.41 -9.76 4.20
C PHE A 92 4.03 -9.11 4.07
N ALA A 93 3.45 -9.08 2.86
CA ALA A 93 2.11 -8.55 2.63
C ALA A 93 1.05 -9.35 3.40
N PHE A 94 1.18 -10.67 3.42
CA PHE A 94 0.32 -11.56 4.20
C PHE A 94 0.40 -11.24 5.70
N TYR A 95 1.61 -11.22 6.26
CA TYR A 95 1.83 -10.89 7.67
C TYR A 95 1.26 -9.51 8.04
N GLN A 96 1.52 -8.51 7.20
CA GLN A 96 1.10 -7.14 7.47
C GLN A 96 -0.43 -6.96 7.35
N SER A 97 -1.07 -7.61 6.37
CA SER A 97 -2.54 -7.60 6.22
C SER A 97 -3.25 -8.19 7.45
N LEU A 98 -2.69 -9.26 8.01
CA LEU A 98 -3.20 -9.92 9.20
C LEU A 98 -3.09 -8.97 10.41
N ILE A 99 -1.93 -8.34 10.60
CA ILE A 99 -1.75 -7.33 11.65
C ILE A 99 -2.78 -6.21 11.51
N PHE A 100 -2.96 -5.64 10.32
CA PHE A 100 -3.90 -4.55 10.15
C PHE A 100 -5.32 -4.93 10.52
N TYR A 101 -5.79 -6.08 10.04
CA TYR A 101 -7.14 -6.55 10.34
C TYR A 101 -7.34 -6.78 11.85
N TYR A 102 -6.44 -7.52 12.51
CA TYR A 102 -6.57 -7.81 13.94
C TYR A 102 -6.34 -6.56 14.81
N PHE A 103 -5.42 -5.68 14.42
CA PHE A 103 -5.17 -4.44 15.13
C PHE A 103 -6.39 -3.53 15.09
N THR A 104 -7.04 -3.36 13.93
CA THR A 104 -8.20 -2.46 13.84
C THR A 104 -9.45 -3.03 14.48
N THR A 105 -9.65 -4.35 14.45
CA THR A 105 -10.78 -5.00 15.12
C THR A 105 -10.64 -4.90 16.63
N THR A 106 -9.48 -5.26 17.19
CA THR A 106 -9.22 -5.12 18.64
C THR A 106 -9.21 -3.67 19.13
N ALA A 107 -8.70 -2.74 18.32
CA ALA A 107 -8.76 -1.31 18.62
C ALA A 107 -10.20 -0.78 18.63
N SER A 108 -11.04 -1.26 17.72
CA SER A 108 -12.46 -0.89 17.66
C SER A 108 -13.28 -1.41 18.83
N GLU A 109 -12.97 -2.59 19.35
CA GLU A 109 -13.68 -3.17 20.50
C GLU A 109 -13.47 -2.36 21.79
N ASN A 110 -12.31 -1.75 21.94
CA ASN A 110 -11.95 -0.92 23.11
C ASN A 110 -12.20 0.57 22.88
N GLY A 111 -12.43 0.97 21.64
CA GLY A 111 -12.62 2.36 21.24
C GLY A 111 -14.07 2.80 21.39
N HIS A 112 -14.28 3.89 22.14
CA HIS A 112 -15.58 4.57 22.18
C HIS A 112 -15.47 5.91 21.47
N ASN A 113 -16.48 6.24 20.66
CA ASN A 113 -16.57 7.57 20.07
C ASN A 113 -16.88 8.62 21.16
N SER A 114 -16.68 9.92 20.90
CA SER A 114 -16.94 11.02 21.84
C SER A 114 -18.38 11.06 22.38
N SER A 115 -19.32 10.40 21.70
CA SER A 115 -20.71 10.20 22.13
C SER A 115 -20.98 8.83 22.78
N ALA A 116 -19.95 8.11 23.21
CA ALA A 116 -20.00 6.77 23.81
C ALA A 116 -20.65 5.67 22.95
N LYS A 117 -20.71 5.87 21.63
CA LYS A 117 -21.20 4.85 20.68
C LYS A 117 -20.07 3.90 20.30
N ILE A 118 -20.43 2.63 20.14
CA ILE A 118 -19.56 1.59 19.58
C ILE A 118 -19.31 1.91 18.10
N PHE A 119 -18.06 1.73 17.65
CA PHE A 119 -17.70 1.91 16.25
C PHE A 119 -18.44 0.92 15.35
N GLY A 120 -19.05 1.43 14.28
CA GLY A 120 -19.71 0.62 13.27
C GLY A 120 -18.70 -0.06 12.34
N LEU A 121 -19.15 -1.03 11.54
CA LEU A 121 -18.31 -1.70 10.55
C LEU A 121 -17.56 -0.72 9.65
N TRP A 122 -18.25 0.31 9.16
CA TRP A 122 -17.67 1.33 8.28
C TRP A 122 -16.55 2.14 8.95
N ASP A 123 -16.64 2.38 10.26
CA ASP A 123 -15.60 3.06 11.02
C ASP A 123 -14.35 2.17 11.10
N VAL A 124 -14.52 0.89 11.45
CA VAL A 124 -13.42 -0.10 11.50
C VAL A 124 -12.76 -0.25 10.14
N SER A 125 -13.55 -0.32 9.08
CA SER A 125 -13.06 -0.40 7.71
C SER A 125 -12.25 0.83 7.31
N THR A 126 -12.70 2.02 7.69
CA THR A 126 -11.98 3.28 7.42
C THR A 126 -10.65 3.35 8.19
N MET A 127 -10.63 2.88 9.44
CA MET A 127 -9.39 2.76 10.23
C MET A 127 -8.42 1.77 9.58
N ALA A 128 -8.90 0.58 9.20
CA ALA A 128 -8.07 -0.44 8.56
C ALA A 128 -7.48 0.05 7.24
N PHE A 129 -8.29 0.73 6.43
CA PHE A 129 -7.82 1.33 5.18
C PHE A 129 -6.76 2.41 5.42
N THR A 130 -6.93 3.24 6.44
CA THR A 130 -5.93 4.26 6.81
C THR A 130 -4.59 3.63 7.18
N CYS A 131 -4.59 2.55 7.95
CA CYS A 131 -3.37 1.79 8.27
C CYS A 131 -2.69 1.23 7.02
N VAL A 132 -3.47 0.67 6.09
CA VAL A 132 -2.95 0.15 4.81
C VAL A 132 -2.32 1.27 3.99
N VAL A 133 -3.03 2.38 3.80
CA VAL A 133 -2.56 3.54 3.02
C VAL A 133 -1.27 4.10 3.58
N VAL A 134 -1.22 4.39 4.88
CA VAL A 134 -0.04 4.98 5.52
C VAL A 134 1.16 4.05 5.37
N THR A 135 0.97 2.75 5.62
CA THR A 135 2.09 1.81 5.62
C THR A 135 2.58 1.48 4.23
N VAL A 136 1.70 1.39 3.23
CA VAL A 136 2.08 1.18 1.82
C VAL A 136 2.93 2.36 1.33
N ASN A 137 2.52 3.60 1.64
CA ASN A 137 3.30 4.79 1.31
C ASN A 137 4.64 4.86 2.05
N LEU A 138 4.67 4.50 3.33
CA LEU A 138 5.91 4.44 4.10
C LEU A 138 6.86 3.38 3.55
N ARG A 139 6.33 2.20 3.18
CA ARG A 139 7.12 1.11 2.58
C ARG A 139 7.71 1.53 1.25
N LEU A 140 6.95 2.30 0.46
CA LEU A 140 7.45 2.88 -0.78
C LEU A 140 8.62 3.83 -0.54
N LEU A 141 8.49 4.72 0.45
CA LEU A 141 9.55 5.65 0.82
C LEU A 141 10.83 4.92 1.24
N MET A 142 10.71 3.82 1.99
CA MET A 142 11.85 2.98 2.40
C MET A 142 12.46 2.19 1.24
N ALA A 143 11.64 1.79 0.25
CA ALA A 143 12.12 1.06 -0.93
C ALA A 143 12.86 1.96 -1.93
N CYS A 144 12.56 3.26 -1.95
CA CYS A 144 13.21 4.22 -2.84
C CYS A 144 14.68 4.43 -2.44
N ASN A 145 15.60 4.12 -3.35
CA ASN A 145 17.03 4.34 -3.13
C ASN A 145 17.42 5.82 -3.33
N SER A 146 16.68 6.57 -4.16
CA SER A 146 16.89 8.00 -4.40
C SER A 146 15.59 8.81 -4.27
N VAL A 147 15.42 9.47 -3.12
CA VAL A 147 14.21 10.25 -2.84
C VAL A 147 14.29 11.65 -3.51
N THR A 148 13.80 11.76 -4.74
CA THR A 148 13.65 13.08 -5.39
C THR A 148 12.46 13.86 -4.82
N ARG A 149 12.44 15.19 -5.02
CA ARG A 149 11.36 16.07 -4.53
C ARG A 149 9.98 15.64 -5.02
N TRP A 150 9.90 15.09 -6.23
CA TRP A 150 8.65 14.61 -6.85
C TRP A 150 8.08 13.36 -6.15
N HIS A 151 8.93 12.43 -5.71
CA HIS A 151 8.49 11.27 -4.93
C HIS A 151 7.89 11.70 -3.59
N ARG A 152 8.54 12.63 -2.87
CA ARG A 152 7.99 13.16 -1.60
C ARG A 152 6.66 13.86 -1.81
N LEU A 153 6.53 14.68 -2.85
CA LEU A 153 5.29 15.40 -3.15
C LEU A 153 4.15 14.43 -3.49
N SER A 154 4.42 13.37 -4.25
CA SER A 154 3.40 12.38 -4.58
C SER A 154 2.93 11.60 -3.36
N ILE A 155 3.85 11.20 -2.49
CA ILE A 155 3.52 10.45 -1.27
C ILE A 155 2.71 11.34 -0.33
N LEU A 156 3.18 12.55 -0.04
CA LEU A 156 2.45 13.53 0.78
C LEU A 156 1.08 13.87 0.19
N GLY A 157 1.02 14.10 -1.12
CA GLY A 157 -0.23 14.38 -1.82
C GLY A 157 -1.24 13.25 -1.68
N SER A 158 -0.81 11.99 -1.79
CA SER A 158 -1.69 10.84 -1.65
C SER A 158 -2.23 10.66 -0.21
N ILE A 159 -1.39 10.93 0.81
CA ILE A 159 -1.79 10.88 2.21
C ILE A 159 -2.76 12.03 2.54
N LEU A 160 -2.44 13.25 2.09
CA LEU A 160 -3.31 14.41 2.27
C LEU A 160 -4.66 14.22 1.57
N ALA A 161 -4.67 13.71 0.34
CA ALA A 161 -5.90 13.42 -0.39
C ALA A 161 -6.78 12.40 0.35
N TRP A 162 -6.18 11.39 1.00
CA TRP A 162 -6.91 10.43 1.82
C TRP A 162 -7.55 11.09 3.05
N PHE A 163 -6.80 11.90 3.80
CA PHE A 163 -7.36 12.61 4.96
C PHE A 163 -8.44 13.62 4.58
N VAL A 164 -8.27 14.33 3.47
CA VAL A 164 -9.30 15.22 2.93
C VAL A 164 -10.57 14.43 2.59
N PHE A 165 -10.44 13.27 1.94
CA PHE A 165 -11.59 12.41 1.63
C PHE A 165 -12.32 11.93 2.88
N ILE A 166 -11.59 11.49 3.92
CA ILE A 166 -12.19 11.11 5.21
C ILE A 166 -12.95 12.29 5.82
N LEU A 167 -12.36 13.49 5.85
CA LEU A 167 -13.01 14.67 6.41
C LEU A 167 -14.33 14.98 5.71
N TYR A 168 -14.35 14.93 4.36
CA TYR A 168 -15.59 15.11 3.59
C TYR A 168 -16.63 14.01 3.79
N THR A 169 -16.21 12.81 4.21
CA THR A 169 -17.13 11.68 4.44
C THR A 169 -17.67 11.66 5.88
N LEU A 170 -16.97 12.29 6.82
CA LEU A 170 -17.34 12.36 8.24
C LEU A 170 -18.17 13.63 8.59
N GLU A 171 -18.26 14.61 7.71
CA GLU A 171 -19.20 15.75 7.78
C GLU A 171 -20.59 15.38 7.23
#